data_AF-A0ABC8UD68-F1
#
_entry.id   AF-A0ABC8UD68-F1
#
_cell.length_a   1.000
_cell.length_b   1.000
_cell.length_c   1.000
_cell.angle_alpha   90.00
_cell.angle_beta   90.00
_cell.angle_gamma   90.00
#
_symmetry.space_group_name_H-M   'P 1'
#
loop_
_entity.id
_entity.type
_entity.pdbx_description
1 polymer ?
#
loop_
_entity_poly.entity_id
_entity_poly.type
_entity_poly.pdbx_seq_one_letter_code
_entity_poly.pdbx_strand_id
1 'polypeptide(L)'
;MMVLSQPVLDNFFLIKTSETTSNLSTVIPEIDLLDPHAGNLIVKAYEEYGFYKVVNHGILMESVTKLEVETIKFFKLPQSEKDKTDTSTPNPFGYGNKRFGLNGDVGWIEYLLFSTNLELISQNSLSNFPGNSEICWTLVNDYVSAVRNRLCGVLEMIVDGLKIRQRNVSSRLLKDQNSDSCFRLNHYPPCLEHQAFSLNHYPPSPAHQAFSDQSLIGFGEHKNP
;
A
#
# COMPACT_ATOMS: atom_id res chain seq x y z
N MET A 1 -34.64 -23.44 5.72
CA MET A 1 -34.49 -22.42 4.67
C MET A 1 -33.08 -21.87 4.76
N MET A 2 -32.13 -22.51 4.07
CA MET A 2 -30.74 -22.01 3.98
C MET A 2 -30.72 -20.95 2.87
N VAL A 3 -30.56 -19.69 3.26
CA VAL A 3 -30.28 -18.62 2.31
C VAL A 3 -28.82 -18.77 1.91
N LEU A 4 -28.60 -19.27 0.69
CA LEU A 4 -27.29 -19.25 0.05
C LEU A 4 -26.90 -17.78 -0.11
N SER A 5 -25.80 -17.37 0.52
CA SER A 5 -25.20 -16.06 0.31
C SER A 5 -24.80 -15.94 -1.16
N GLN A 6 -25.40 -14.98 -1.87
CA GLN A 6 -24.98 -14.63 -3.23
C GLN A 6 -23.49 -14.22 -3.21
N PRO A 7 -22.69 -14.70 -4.17
CA PRO A 7 -21.29 -14.33 -4.25
C PRO A 7 -21.17 -12.85 -4.60
N VAL A 8 -20.35 -12.11 -3.84
CA VAL A 8 -20.01 -10.70 -4.03
C VAL A 8 -19.09 -10.53 -5.26
N LEU A 9 -19.44 -11.14 -6.39
CA LEU A 9 -18.70 -11.06 -7.65
C LEU A 9 -19.26 -9.96 -8.58
N ASP A 10 -20.51 -9.55 -8.39
CA ASP A 10 -21.19 -8.67 -9.35
C ASP A 10 -20.80 -7.17 -9.25
N ASN A 11 -19.92 -6.78 -8.32
CA ASN A 11 -19.62 -5.36 -8.04
C ASN A 11 -18.16 -4.93 -8.25
N PHE A 12 -17.30 -5.77 -8.84
CA PHE A 12 -15.96 -5.31 -9.22
C PHE A 12 -16.06 -4.45 -10.48
N PHE A 13 -15.68 -3.18 -10.36
CA PHE A 13 -15.48 -2.34 -11.54
C PHE A 13 -14.30 -2.91 -12.33
N LEU A 14 -14.59 -3.54 -13.46
CA LEU A 14 -13.57 -4.01 -14.38
C LEU A 14 -13.01 -2.79 -15.12
N ILE A 15 -11.89 -2.24 -14.65
CA ILE A 15 -11.16 -1.23 -15.41
C ILE A 15 -10.54 -1.96 -16.61
N LYS A 16 -10.91 -1.53 -17.82
CA LYS A 16 -10.29 -2.03 -19.04
C LYS A 16 -8.79 -1.75 -18.93
N THR A 17 -7.97 -2.79 -18.88
CA THR A 17 -6.51 -2.65 -18.95
C THR A 17 -6.18 -1.76 -20.14
N SER A 18 -5.46 -0.66 -19.93
CA SER A 18 -5.11 0.20 -21.05
C SER A 18 -4.34 -0.65 -22.06
N GLU A 19 -4.80 -0.64 -23.31
CA GLU A 19 -3.98 -1.10 -24.42
C GLU A 19 -2.66 -0.37 -24.33
N THR A 20 -1.55 -1.09 -24.50
CA THR A 20 -0.20 -0.52 -24.45
C THR A 20 -0.12 0.59 -25.49
N THR A 21 -0.40 1.82 -25.09
CA THR A 21 -0.11 3.01 -25.86
C THR A 21 1.41 3.08 -25.88
N SER A 22 1.98 2.50 -26.92
CA SER A 22 3.41 2.34 -27.15
C SER A 22 4.16 3.66 -27.35
N ASN A 23 3.65 4.79 -26.83
CA ASN A 23 4.22 6.13 -26.99
C ASN A 23 3.84 7.15 -25.89
N LEU A 24 3.46 6.74 -24.68
CA LEU A 24 3.44 7.67 -23.53
C LEU A 24 4.44 7.21 -22.46
N SER A 25 5.72 7.36 -22.77
CA SER A 25 6.78 7.29 -21.76
C SER A 25 6.76 8.56 -20.92
N THR A 26 5.72 8.75 -20.13
CA THR A 26 5.78 9.69 -19.00
C THR A 26 6.63 9.01 -17.95
N VAL A 27 7.96 9.18 -18.05
CA VAL A 27 8.90 8.64 -17.08
C VAL A 27 8.56 9.31 -15.75
N ILE A 28 8.15 8.52 -14.76
CA ILE A 28 7.95 9.00 -13.39
C ILE A 28 9.25 9.67 -12.94
N PRO A 29 9.24 10.95 -12.51
CA PRO A 29 10.45 11.61 -12.06
C PRO A 29 11.11 10.81 -10.93
N GLU A 30 12.37 10.44 -11.11
CA GLU A 30 13.17 9.77 -10.08
C GLU A 30 14.09 10.79 -9.42
N ILE A 31 14.06 10.87 -8.10
CA ILE A 31 14.80 11.86 -7.31
C ILE A 31 15.75 11.15 -6.37
N ASP A 32 17.03 11.43 -6.53
CA ASP A 32 18.08 11.00 -5.61
C ASP A 32 18.15 11.92 -4.38
N LEU A 33 17.91 11.39 -3.17
CA LEU A 33 18.01 12.20 -1.95
C LEU A 33 19.45 12.61 -1.58
N LEU A 34 20.46 12.03 -2.21
CA LEU A 34 21.86 12.45 -2.05
C LEU A 34 22.20 13.66 -2.91
N ASP A 35 21.34 14.05 -3.86
CA ASP A 35 21.52 15.26 -4.67
C ASP A 35 21.36 16.51 -3.77
N PRO A 36 22.37 17.41 -3.72
CA PRO A 36 22.26 18.70 -3.02
C PRO A 36 21.07 19.56 -3.46
N HIS A 37 20.52 19.31 -4.66
CA HIS A 37 19.38 20.00 -5.25
C HIS A 37 18.07 19.20 -5.16
N ALA A 38 18.03 18.08 -4.43
CA ALA A 38 16.85 17.22 -4.30
C ALA A 38 15.58 18.01 -3.94
N GLY A 39 15.66 18.98 -3.01
CA GLY A 39 14.51 19.81 -2.64
C GLY A 39 13.88 20.56 -3.82
N ASN A 40 14.69 21.14 -4.71
CA ASN A 40 14.18 21.82 -5.91
C ASN A 40 13.58 20.84 -6.92
N LEU A 41 14.20 19.67 -7.08
CA LEU A 41 13.70 18.61 -7.95
C LEU A 41 12.35 18.06 -7.45
N ILE A 42 12.20 17.91 -6.14
CA ILE A 42 10.94 17.48 -5.50
C ILE A 42 9.84 18.49 -5.78
N VAL A 43 10.09 19.79 -5.54
CA VAL A 43 9.10 20.83 -5.79
C VAL A 43 8.68 20.84 -7.26
N LYS A 44 9.63 20.78 -8.19
CA LYS A 44 9.34 20.74 -9.63
C LYS A 44 8.52 19.51 -10.02
N ALA A 45 8.86 18.33 -9.52
CA ALA A 45 8.11 17.11 -9.80
C ALA A 45 6.69 17.17 -9.22
N TYR A 46 6.52 17.81 -8.06
CA TYR A 46 5.21 18.03 -7.45
C TYR A 46 4.35 19.00 -8.28
N GLU A 47 4.93 20.07 -8.81
CA GLU A 47 4.25 21.04 -9.69
C GLU A 47 3.85 20.43 -11.04
N GLU A 48 4.72 19.60 -11.65
CA GLU A 48 4.50 19.06 -12.99
C GLU A 48 3.67 17.77 -13.01
N TYR A 49 3.87 16.88 -12.04
CA TYR A 49 3.30 15.53 -12.05
C TYR A 49 2.43 15.23 -10.81
N GLY A 50 2.65 15.92 -9.69
CA GLY A 50 2.01 15.60 -8.41
C GLY A 50 2.52 14.31 -7.74
N PHE A 51 3.47 13.60 -8.35
CA PHE A 51 4.10 12.41 -7.81
C PHE A 51 5.53 12.23 -8.36
N TYR A 52 6.35 11.48 -7.61
CA TYR A 52 7.73 11.18 -7.96
C TYR A 52 8.19 9.90 -7.24
N LYS A 53 9.24 9.26 -7.76
CA LYS A 53 9.96 8.17 -7.12
C LYS A 53 11.18 8.74 -6.40
N VAL A 54 11.49 8.20 -5.23
CA VAL A 54 12.69 8.55 -4.48
C VAL A 54 13.67 7.38 -4.48
N VAL A 55 14.95 7.66 -4.71
CA VAL A 55 16.06 6.70 -4.58
C VAL A 55 17.08 7.19 -3.55
N ASN A 56 17.97 6.28 -3.12
CA ASN A 56 18.96 6.53 -2.07
C ASN A 56 18.35 7.11 -0.77
N HIS A 57 17.13 6.71 -0.44
CA HIS A 57 16.38 7.16 0.73
C HIS A 57 16.97 6.68 2.08
N GLY A 58 17.95 5.77 2.06
CA GLY A 58 18.63 5.28 3.26
C GLY A 58 17.74 4.45 4.20
N ILE A 59 16.70 3.80 3.66
CA ILE A 59 15.94 2.77 4.37
C ILE A 59 16.62 1.43 4.07
N LEU A 60 16.89 0.65 5.10
CA LEU A 60 17.54 -0.66 4.95
C LEU A 60 16.60 -1.61 4.21
N MET A 61 17.02 -2.06 3.03
CA MET A 61 16.23 -3.00 2.23
C MET A 61 15.99 -4.33 2.95
N GLU A 62 16.90 -4.73 3.85
CA GLU A 62 16.71 -5.92 4.68
C GLU A 62 15.44 -5.83 5.54
N SER A 63 15.13 -4.66 6.13
CA SER A 63 13.91 -4.45 6.92
C SER A 63 12.66 -4.56 6.04
N VAL A 64 12.73 -4.03 4.80
CA VAL A 64 11.64 -4.12 3.82
C VAL A 64 11.36 -5.57 3.44
N THR A 65 12.41 -6.32 3.08
CA THR A 65 12.29 -7.72 2.68
C THR A 65 11.78 -8.60 3.82
N LYS A 66 12.26 -8.39 5.07
CA LYS A 66 11.76 -9.14 6.23
C LYS A 66 10.27 -8.88 6.47
N LEU A 67 9.85 -7.61 6.43
CA LEU A 67 8.45 -7.24 6.57
C LEU A 67 7.59 -7.87 5.47
N GLU A 68 8.04 -7.81 4.22
CA GLU A 68 7.36 -8.42 3.07
C GLU A 68 7.18 -9.93 3.25
N VAL A 69 8.25 -10.64 3.65
CA VAL A 69 8.20 -12.10 3.88
C VAL A 69 7.20 -12.47 4.97
N GLU A 70 7.20 -11.79 6.11
CA GLU A 70 6.23 -12.06 7.19
C GLU A 70 4.80 -11.69 6.78
N THR A 71 4.63 -10.62 6.01
CA THR A 71 3.33 -10.19 5.47
C THR A 71 2.77 -11.24 4.50
N ILE A 72 3.59 -11.79 3.61
CA ILE A 72 3.20 -12.87 2.69
C ILE A 72 2.81 -14.14 3.47
N LYS A 73 3.55 -14.49 4.53
CA LYS A 73 3.19 -15.64 5.39
C LYS A 73 1.82 -15.45 6.01
N PHE A 74 1.50 -14.24 6.48
CA PHE A 74 0.18 -13.92 7.00
C PHE A 74 -0.92 -14.10 5.95
N PHE A 75 -0.77 -13.52 4.75
CA PHE A 75 -1.83 -13.60 3.71
C PHE A 75 -2.04 -15.02 3.18
N LYS A 76 -1.04 -15.90 3.30
CA LYS A 76 -1.13 -17.34 2.99
C LYS A 76 -1.88 -18.17 4.04
N LEU A 77 -2.21 -17.61 5.20
CA LEU A 77 -3.00 -18.31 6.21
C LEU A 77 -4.42 -18.60 5.69
N PRO A 78 -5.09 -19.66 6.20
CA PRO A 78 -6.49 -19.91 5.91
C PRO A 78 -7.36 -18.69 6.26
N GLN A 79 -8.43 -18.47 5.49
CA GLN A 79 -9.32 -17.32 5.67
C GLN A 79 -9.84 -17.22 7.12
N SER A 80 -10.19 -18.36 7.72
CA SER A 80 -10.65 -18.45 9.11
C SER A 80 -9.62 -18.01 10.16
N GLU A 81 -8.32 -18.08 9.85
CA GLU A 81 -7.27 -17.56 10.73
C GLU A 81 -7.10 -16.05 10.55
N LYS A 82 -7.13 -15.56 9.30
CA LYS A 82 -7.03 -14.13 9.00
C LYS A 82 -8.21 -13.35 9.58
N ASP A 83 -9.42 -13.90 9.50
CA ASP A 83 -10.64 -13.30 10.06
C ASP A 83 -10.62 -13.18 11.60
N LYS A 84 -9.75 -13.91 12.31
CA LYS A 84 -9.59 -13.72 13.77
C LYS A 84 -8.97 -12.38 14.13
N THR A 85 -8.23 -11.76 13.19
CA THR A 85 -7.67 -10.42 13.37
C THR A 85 -8.66 -9.31 13.06
N ASP A 86 -9.81 -9.65 12.46
CA ASP A 86 -10.87 -8.69 12.18
C ASP A 86 -11.53 -8.32 13.50
N THR A 87 -11.20 -7.14 14.00
CA THR A 87 -11.96 -6.56 15.11
C THR A 87 -13.17 -5.88 14.53
N SER A 88 -14.31 -6.56 14.56
CA SER A 88 -15.63 -5.98 14.31
C SER A 88 -15.71 -4.56 14.87
N THR A 89 -16.27 -3.62 14.09
CA THR A 89 -16.52 -2.20 14.45
C THR A 89 -16.83 -2.04 15.93
N PRO A 90 -16.13 -1.14 16.65
CA PRO A 90 -15.69 0.18 16.18
C PRO A 90 -14.19 0.36 15.87
N ASN A 91 -13.35 -0.68 15.93
CA ASN A 91 -11.91 -0.55 15.69
C ASN A 91 -11.57 -0.73 14.19
N PRO A 92 -11.00 0.27 13.49
CA PRO A 92 -10.67 0.15 12.07
C PRO A 92 -9.40 -0.67 11.78
N PHE A 93 -8.61 -1.02 12.80
CA PHE A 93 -7.33 -1.72 12.64
C PHE A 93 -7.49 -3.24 12.64
N GLY A 94 -6.72 -3.94 11.81
CA GLY A 94 -6.78 -5.39 11.64
C GLY A 94 -6.81 -5.80 10.17
N TYR A 95 -7.26 -7.02 9.91
CA TYR A 95 -7.44 -7.53 8.56
C TYR A 95 -8.76 -7.08 7.95
N GLY A 96 -8.71 -6.75 6.66
CA GLY A 96 -9.90 -6.57 5.84
C GLY A 96 -9.80 -7.32 4.52
N ASN A 97 -10.94 -7.77 4.02
CA ASN A 97 -11.05 -8.49 2.75
C ASN A 97 -12.15 -7.87 1.89
N LYS A 98 -11.80 -7.51 0.65
CA LYS A 98 -12.64 -6.96 -0.41
C LYS A 98 -13.30 -5.61 -0.10
N ARG A 99 -14.01 -5.50 1.02
CA ARG A 99 -14.67 -4.27 1.45
C ARG A 99 -13.66 -3.30 2.04
N PHE A 100 -13.75 -2.03 1.67
CA PHE A 100 -12.99 -0.95 2.29
C PHE A 100 -13.84 0.33 2.35
N GLY A 101 -13.44 1.24 3.25
CA GLY A 101 -14.18 2.48 3.48
C GLY A 101 -15.53 2.28 4.19
N LEU A 102 -16.18 3.38 4.56
CA LEU A 102 -17.47 3.37 5.27
C LEU A 102 -18.67 3.17 4.33
N ASN A 103 -18.46 3.39 3.03
CA ASN A 103 -19.52 3.40 2.02
C ASN A 103 -19.70 2.05 1.30
N GLY A 104 -18.99 1.01 1.75
CA GLY A 104 -19.08 -0.32 1.16
C GLY A 104 -18.40 -0.45 -0.20
N ASP A 105 -17.34 0.31 -0.45
CA ASP A 105 -16.50 0.12 -1.63
C ASP A 105 -15.90 -1.28 -1.61
N VAL A 106 -15.82 -1.92 -2.78
CA VAL A 106 -15.34 -3.30 -2.94
C VAL A 106 -14.21 -3.33 -3.97
N GLY A 107 -13.13 -4.05 -3.68
CA GLY A 107 -11.98 -4.20 -4.57
C GLY A 107 -11.33 -5.57 -4.45
N TRP A 108 -10.54 -5.93 -5.45
CA TRP A 108 -9.83 -7.21 -5.49
C TRP A 108 -8.58 -7.17 -4.60
N ILE A 109 -8.80 -7.02 -3.30
CA ILE A 109 -7.78 -6.70 -2.31
C ILE A 109 -8.10 -7.40 -0.99
N GLU A 110 -7.06 -7.85 -0.32
CA GLU A 110 -7.05 -8.05 1.12
C GLU A 110 -5.95 -7.18 1.74
N TYR A 111 -6.14 -6.74 2.98
CA TYR A 111 -5.21 -5.81 3.59
C TYR A 111 -5.11 -5.99 5.10
N LEU A 112 -4.01 -5.48 5.66
CA LEU A 112 -3.80 -5.27 7.08
C LEU A 112 -3.67 -3.77 7.33
N LEU A 113 -4.46 -3.24 8.26
CA LEU A 113 -4.40 -1.84 8.67
C LEU A 113 -3.91 -1.73 10.12
N PHE A 114 -2.84 -0.97 10.32
CA PHE A 114 -2.17 -0.78 11.59
C PHE A 114 -2.27 0.68 12.03
N SER A 115 -2.50 0.90 13.32
CA SER A 115 -2.22 2.19 13.93
C SER A 115 -0.72 2.36 14.01
N THR A 116 -0.22 3.59 13.84
CA THR A 116 1.19 3.91 14.06
C THR A 116 1.43 4.67 15.38
N ASN A 117 0.38 4.81 16.19
CA ASN A 117 0.43 5.36 17.55
C ASN A 117 0.63 4.23 18.56
N LEU A 118 1.79 4.24 19.23
CA LEU A 118 2.24 3.19 20.14
C LEU A 118 1.32 2.99 21.36
N GLU A 119 0.62 4.02 21.82
CA GLU A 119 -0.28 3.94 22.99
C GLU A 119 -1.57 3.19 22.65
N LEU A 120 -2.15 3.42 21.47
CA LEU A 120 -3.35 2.73 20.99
C LEU A 120 -3.08 1.24 20.67
N ILE A 121 -1.85 0.93 20.27
CA ILE A 121 -1.40 -0.43 19.96
C ILE A 121 -1.31 -1.30 21.23
N SER A 122 -0.95 -0.70 22.37
CA SER A 122 -0.77 -1.44 23.64
C SER A 122 -2.07 -2.03 24.21
N GLN A 123 -3.23 -1.48 23.84
CA GLN A 123 -4.49 -1.82 24.51
C GLN A 123 -5.38 -2.82 23.78
N ASN A 124 -5.37 -2.92 22.44
CA ASN A 124 -6.45 -3.64 21.73
C ASN A 124 -6.05 -4.50 20.51
N SER A 125 -4.84 -4.38 19.95
CA SER A 125 -4.53 -5.00 18.64
C SER A 125 -3.58 -6.20 18.69
N LEU A 126 -2.85 -6.42 19.80
CA LEU A 126 -1.77 -7.42 19.85
C LEU A 126 -2.26 -8.87 20.00
N SER A 127 -3.38 -9.09 20.69
CA SER A 127 -3.82 -10.44 21.09
C SER A 127 -4.44 -11.26 19.95
N ASN A 128 -4.82 -10.61 18.86
CA ASN A 128 -5.67 -11.23 17.83
C ASN A 128 -4.91 -11.61 16.56
N PHE A 129 -3.62 -11.24 16.43
CA PHE A 129 -2.80 -11.59 15.27
C PHE A 129 -2.38 -13.08 15.30
N PRO A 130 -2.81 -13.93 14.35
CA PRO A 130 -2.40 -15.32 14.26
C PRO A 130 -0.91 -15.44 13.91
N GLY A 131 -0.20 -16.31 14.62
CA GLY A 131 1.24 -16.55 14.45
C GLY A 131 2.11 -15.87 15.51
N ASN A 132 3.39 -15.66 15.21
CA ASN A 132 4.32 -14.94 16.10
C ASN A 132 4.10 -13.43 15.94
N SER A 133 3.02 -12.93 16.54
CA SER A 133 2.59 -11.54 16.46
C SER A 133 3.71 -10.56 16.82
N GLU A 134 4.57 -10.91 17.77
CA GLU A 134 5.70 -10.09 18.23
C GLU A 134 6.68 -9.75 17.10
N ILE A 135 7.11 -10.75 16.31
CA ILE A 135 8.04 -10.53 15.19
C ILE A 135 7.42 -9.61 14.13
N CYS A 136 6.17 -9.87 13.74
CA CYS A 136 5.46 -9.05 12.76
C CYS A 136 5.39 -7.59 13.22
N TRP A 137 5.04 -7.37 14.49
CA TRP A 137 4.95 -6.04 15.08
C TRP A 137 6.29 -5.32 15.13
N THR A 138 7.37 -5.98 15.53
CA THR A 138 8.71 -5.39 15.51
C THR A 138 9.07 -4.93 14.11
N LEU A 139 8.84 -5.76 13.09
CA LEU A 139 9.14 -5.41 11.70
C LEU A 139 8.28 -4.25 11.17
N VAL A 140 6.98 -4.23 11.50
CA VAL A 140 6.09 -3.11 11.15
C VAL A 140 6.58 -1.82 11.82
N ASN A 141 6.88 -1.86 13.12
CA ASN A 141 7.34 -0.67 13.85
C ASN A 141 8.68 -0.15 13.34
N ASP A 142 9.64 -1.04 13.06
CA ASP A 142 10.94 -0.66 12.51
C ASP A 142 10.78 0.01 11.14
N TYR A 143 9.98 -0.59 10.25
CA TYR A 143 9.73 -0.05 8.92
C TYR A 143 8.99 1.29 8.98
N VAL A 144 7.89 1.38 9.74
CA VAL A 144 7.10 2.61 9.90
C VAL A 144 7.96 3.73 10.49
N SER A 145 8.78 3.43 11.49
CA SER A 145 9.69 4.41 12.10
C SER A 145 10.74 4.89 11.11
N ALA A 146 11.33 3.98 10.32
CA ALA A 146 12.29 4.33 9.28
C ALA A 146 11.65 5.23 8.21
N VAL A 147 10.48 4.85 7.67
CA VAL A 147 9.75 5.61 6.66
C VAL A 147 9.35 6.99 7.21
N ARG A 148 8.78 7.07 8.42
CA ARG A 148 8.38 8.33 9.05
C ARG A 148 9.57 9.27 9.21
N ASN A 149 10.71 8.77 9.66
CA ASN A 149 11.94 9.56 9.82
C ASN A 149 12.45 10.08 8.46
N ARG A 150 12.39 9.25 7.41
CA ARG A 150 12.77 9.70 6.06
C ARG A 150 11.79 10.71 5.49
N LEU A 151 10.49 10.50 5.66
CA LEU A 151 9.45 11.43 5.22
C LEU A 151 9.59 12.80 5.88
N CYS A 152 9.97 12.84 7.17
CA CYS A 152 10.30 14.12 7.82
C CYS A 152 11.42 14.86 7.09
N GLY A 153 12.49 14.18 6.68
CA GLY A 153 13.58 14.78 5.91
C GLY A 153 13.12 15.30 4.54
N VAL A 154 12.32 14.52 3.83
CA VAL A 154 11.73 14.92 2.53
C VAL A 154 10.83 16.15 2.70
N LEU A 155 10.01 16.22 3.76
CA LEU A 155 9.18 17.39 4.04
C LEU A 155 10.02 18.64 4.32
N GLU A 156 11.13 18.54 5.05
CA GLU A 156 12.03 19.69 5.24
C GLU A 156 12.70 20.10 3.92
N MET A 157 13.06 19.15 3.05
CA MET A 157 13.57 19.46 1.70
C MET A 157 12.53 20.20 0.85
N ILE A 158 11.25 19.86 0.96
CA ILE A 158 10.15 20.58 0.29
C ILE A 158 10.02 22.00 0.86
N VAL A 159 10.04 22.16 2.19
CA VAL A 159 9.98 23.46 2.86
C VAL A 159 11.13 24.37 2.41
N ASP A 160 12.36 23.84 2.35
CA ASP A 160 13.53 24.56 1.87
C ASP A 160 13.42 24.89 0.36
N GLY A 161 12.96 23.94 -0.47
CA GLY A 161 12.73 24.16 -1.91
C GLY A 161 11.68 25.23 -2.21
N LEU A 162 10.63 25.30 -1.38
CA LEU A 162 9.60 26.35 -1.41
C LEU A 162 10.06 27.67 -0.78
N LYS A 163 11.28 27.74 -0.24
CA LYS A 163 11.87 28.92 0.43
C LYS A 163 11.04 29.40 1.62
N ILE A 164 10.36 28.49 2.32
CA ILE A 164 9.58 28.80 3.51
C ILE A 164 10.52 28.97 4.71
N ARG A 165 10.43 30.13 5.40
CA ARG A 165 11.34 30.46 6.52
C ARG A 165 11.12 29.62 7.78
N GLN A 166 9.90 29.15 8.01
CA GLN A 166 9.56 28.37 9.19
C GLN A 166 9.97 26.92 8.99
N ARG A 167 10.96 26.47 9.75
CA ARG A 167 11.43 25.09 9.72
C ARG A 167 10.73 24.21 10.73
N ASN A 168 10.72 22.90 10.49
CA ASN A 168 10.19 21.88 11.39
C ASN A 168 8.67 21.88 11.57
N VAL A 169 7.90 22.75 10.91
CA VAL A 169 6.43 22.76 11.06
C VAL A 169 5.85 21.46 10.49
N SER A 170 6.27 21.07 9.28
CA SER A 170 5.77 19.88 8.60
C SER A 170 6.24 18.57 9.26
N SER A 171 7.50 18.49 9.67
CA SER A 171 8.00 17.29 10.38
C SER A 171 7.41 17.14 11.79
N ARG A 172 7.01 18.23 12.46
CA ARG A 172 6.29 18.16 13.74
C ARG A 172 4.92 17.48 13.60
N LEU A 173 4.21 17.69 12.50
CA LEU A 173 2.90 17.06 12.26
C LEU A 173 2.99 15.52 12.24
N LEU A 174 4.10 14.97 11.74
CA LEU A 174 4.35 13.53 11.71
C LEU A 174 4.95 12.97 13.01
N LYS A 175 5.64 13.81 13.78
CA LYS A 175 6.32 13.43 15.02
C LYS A 175 5.47 13.64 16.27
N ASP A 176 4.37 14.38 16.16
CA ASP A 176 3.42 14.59 17.25
C ASP A 176 2.88 13.24 17.74
N GLN A 177 2.80 13.06 19.05
CA GLN A 177 2.30 11.81 19.64
C GLN A 177 0.81 11.59 19.32
N ASN A 178 0.06 12.66 19.05
CA ASN A 178 -1.33 12.63 18.62
C ASN A 178 -1.47 12.61 17.09
N SER A 179 -0.38 12.39 16.34
CA SER A 179 -0.44 12.27 14.88
C SER A 179 -1.31 11.08 14.49
N ASP A 180 -2.38 11.35 13.75
CA ASP A 180 -3.29 10.33 13.22
C ASP A 180 -2.69 9.70 11.96
N SER A 181 -1.74 8.80 12.17
CA SER A 181 -1.05 8.08 11.10
C SER A 181 -1.39 6.59 11.18
N CYS A 182 -1.68 6.00 10.01
CA CYS A 182 -1.90 4.56 9.87
C CYS A 182 -0.91 3.96 8.85
N PHE A 183 -0.68 2.66 8.97
CA PHE A 183 0.14 1.90 8.03
C PHE A 183 -0.70 0.76 7.45
N ARG A 184 -0.72 0.62 6.13
CA ARG A 184 -1.54 -0.37 5.44
C ARG A 184 -0.68 -1.27 4.56
N LEU A 185 -0.79 -2.57 4.76
CA LEU A 185 -0.23 -3.58 3.87
C LEU A 185 -1.35 -4.12 2.99
N ASN A 186 -1.22 -3.91 1.69
CA ASN A 186 -2.20 -4.36 0.70
C ASN A 186 -1.66 -5.60 -0.02
N HIS A 187 -2.48 -6.62 -0.17
CA HIS A 187 -2.21 -7.79 -0.98
C HIS A 187 -3.29 -7.94 -2.05
N TYR A 188 -2.85 -7.97 -3.30
CA TYR A 188 -3.70 -8.16 -4.47
C TYR A 188 -3.47 -9.58 -4.99
N PRO A 189 -4.29 -10.56 -4.60
CA PRO A 189 -4.10 -11.94 -5.04
C PRO A 189 -4.27 -12.03 -6.57
N PRO A 190 -3.59 -12.99 -7.25
CA PRO A 190 -3.79 -13.20 -8.69
C PRO A 190 -5.27 -13.39 -9.03
N CYS A 191 -5.76 -12.66 -10.02
CA CYS A 191 -7.13 -12.83 -10.54
C CYS A 191 -7.13 -13.86 -11.68
N LEU A 192 -7.54 -15.09 -11.36
CA LEU A 192 -7.50 -16.23 -12.30
C LEU A 192 -8.52 -16.10 -13.46
N GLU A 193 -9.58 -15.29 -13.30
CA GLU A 193 -10.60 -15.10 -14.34
C GLU A 193 -10.07 -14.28 -15.54
N HIS A 194 -9.14 -13.34 -15.33
CA HIS A 194 -8.45 -12.65 -16.42
C HIS A 194 -7.49 -13.56 -17.20
N GLN A 195 -6.90 -14.57 -16.53
CA GLN A 195 -6.09 -15.59 -17.21
C GLN A 195 -6.95 -16.54 -18.07
N ALA A 196 -8.18 -16.84 -17.64
CA ALA A 196 -9.09 -17.72 -18.37
C ALA A 196 -9.69 -17.10 -19.66
N PHE A 197 -9.99 -15.79 -19.66
CA PHE A 197 -10.44 -15.10 -20.89
C PHE A 197 -9.35 -15.03 -21.96
N SER A 198 -8.08 -15.06 -21.56
CA SER A 198 -6.93 -15.08 -22.47
C SER A 198 -6.72 -16.44 -23.16
N LEU A 199 -7.32 -17.51 -22.65
CA LEU A 199 -7.12 -18.89 -23.11
C LEU A 199 -8.25 -19.42 -24.00
N ASN A 200 -9.42 -18.78 -24.03
CA ASN A 200 -10.63 -19.33 -24.66
C ASN A 200 -11.01 -18.74 -26.04
N HIS A 201 -10.19 -17.87 -26.63
CA HIS A 201 -10.42 -17.42 -28.02
C HIS A 201 -9.16 -17.55 -28.89
N TYR A 202 -9.17 -18.60 -29.73
CA TYR A 202 -8.25 -18.91 -30.84
C TYR A 202 -6.78 -19.24 -30.44
N PRO A 203 -6.07 -20.08 -31.24
CA PRO A 203 -4.71 -20.48 -30.93
C PRO A 203 -3.80 -19.23 -30.84
N PRO A 204 -2.88 -19.19 -29.88
CA PRO A 204 -2.09 -17.99 -29.62
C PRO A 204 -1.21 -17.69 -30.84
N SER A 205 -1.41 -16.50 -31.42
CA SER A 205 -0.39 -15.90 -32.28
C SER A 205 0.90 -15.73 -31.44
N PRO A 206 2.11 -15.84 -32.02
CA PRO A 206 3.38 -15.82 -31.26
C PRO A 206 3.59 -14.62 -30.34
N ALA A 207 2.79 -13.56 -30.49
CA ALA A 207 2.77 -12.38 -29.62
C ALA A 207 2.11 -12.60 -28.25
N HIS A 208 1.33 -13.67 -28.04
CA HIS A 208 0.58 -13.92 -26.79
C HIS A 208 1.31 -14.73 -25.73
N GLN A 209 2.50 -15.26 -26.02
CA GLN A 209 3.31 -16.01 -25.05
C GLN A 209 3.99 -15.14 -23.97
N ALA A 210 3.90 -13.81 -24.06
CA ALA A 210 4.55 -12.90 -23.12
C ALA A 210 3.64 -12.42 -21.96
N PHE A 211 2.35 -12.76 -21.95
CA PHE A 211 1.36 -12.12 -21.07
C PHE A 211 0.89 -12.96 -19.87
N SER A 212 1.35 -14.22 -19.71
CA SER A 212 0.93 -15.04 -18.56
C SER A 212 1.59 -14.66 -17.23
N ASP A 213 2.68 -13.88 -17.27
CA ASP A 213 3.54 -13.60 -16.11
C ASP A 213 3.40 -12.17 -15.57
N GLN A 214 2.52 -11.34 -16.12
CA GLN A 214 2.34 -9.98 -15.61
C GLN A 214 1.48 -10.01 -14.34
N SER A 215 2.15 -9.83 -13.20
CA SER A 215 1.51 -9.36 -11.98
C SER A 215 0.74 -8.09 -12.31
N LEU A 216 -0.59 -8.14 -12.18
CA LEU A 216 -1.43 -6.95 -12.24
C LEU A 216 -1.10 -6.07 -11.03
N ILE A 217 -0.17 -5.14 -11.21
CA ILE A 217 0.13 -4.09 -10.24
C ILE A 217 -0.91 -2.99 -10.47
N GLY A 218 -1.99 -3.01 -9.69
CA GLY A 218 -2.97 -1.93 -9.64
C GLY A 218 -2.72 -1.02 -8.44
N PHE A 219 -2.71 0.29 -8.66
CA PHE A 219 -2.86 1.24 -7.55
C PHE A 219 -4.35 1.27 -7.20
N GLY A 220 -4.70 0.95 -5.95
CA GLY A 220 -6.08 1.03 -5.49
C GLY A 220 -6.59 2.46 -5.59
N GLU A 221 -7.66 2.69 -6.34
CA GLU A 221 -8.35 3.97 -6.37
C GLU A 221 -9.07 4.17 -5.03
N HIS A 222 -8.59 5.12 -4.23
CA HIS A 222 -9.32 5.59 -3.06
C HIS A 222 -10.16 6.79 -3.49
N LYS A 223 -11.49 6.64 -3.50
CA LYS A 223 -12.38 7.79 -3.57
C LYS A 223 -12.26 8.51 -2.23
N ASN A 224 -11.72 9.73 -2.25
CA ASN A 224 -11.77 10.59 -1.07
C ASN A 224 -13.26 10.83 -0.70
N PRO A 225 -13.59 10.91 0.60
CA PRO A 225 -14.92 11.31 1.06
C PRO A 225 -15.30 12.72 0.62
#